data_AF-A0A094I010-F1
#
_entry.id   AF-A0A094I010-F1
#
_cell.length_a   1.000
_cell.length_b   1.000
_cell.length_c   1.000
_cell.angle_alpha   90.00
_cell.angle_beta   90.00
_cell.angle_gamma   90.00
#
_symmetry.space_group_name_H-M   'P 1'
#
loop_
_entity.id
_entity.type
_entity.pdbx_description
1 polymer ?
#
loop_
_entity_poly.entity_id
_entity_poly.type
_entity_poly.pdbx_seq_one_letter_code
_entity_poly.pdbx_strand_id
1 'polypeptide(L)'
;MTNTIGTHVSPSYSSELSSPATEIVEGHRSEVLAFPAHEKVAFEFYRRLYVWYDILNSAALGLQPNPNRTPATLALLRDGDLNLKEIMGCEDWVMSTILEISILDDWKRDMISRGTLSRRELSHRADYLEERLNAGLAVILASRERDDAKEAMTQRERDQQTVTEIFIGCALTHLYVVVSGFFPGLPEIQQSVRWSLERLEALPELFIRFVNWPLCVAGCLALKEDQARFRALVPPMSLGPHPLIMIRRTLEVIEKSWSLRTSQEESAETCSWTIAMELLGTRYLFY
;
A
#
# COMPACT_ATOMS: atom_id res chain seq x y z
N MET A 1 -2.90 -54.72 46.56
CA MET A 1 -1.95 -55.78 46.14
C MET A 1 -0.65 -55.10 45.76
N THR A 2 0.30 -55.01 46.70
CA THR A 2 1.58 -55.77 46.74
C THR A 2 2.54 -55.29 45.64
N ASN A 3 3.81 -54.98 45.85
CA ASN A 3 4.78 -55.11 46.93
C ASN A 3 5.99 -54.25 46.50
N THR A 4 6.61 -53.47 47.38
CA THR A 4 7.89 -53.80 48.06
C THR A 4 9.13 -53.67 47.16
N ILE A 5 9.92 -52.62 47.40
CA ILE A 5 11.37 -52.65 47.24
C ILE A 5 11.96 -52.16 48.57
N GLY A 6 12.39 -53.11 49.41
CA GLY A 6 13.60 -52.94 50.24
C GLY A 6 14.78 -53.50 49.44
N THR A 7 16.04 -53.14 49.64
CA THR A 7 16.71 -52.85 50.91
C THR A 7 18.13 -52.30 50.66
N HIS A 8 18.64 -51.56 51.66
CA HIS A 8 20.05 -51.51 52.11
C HIS A 8 21.05 -50.70 51.24
N VAL A 9 21.96 -49.83 51.74
CA VAL A 9 22.64 -49.67 53.04
C VAL A 9 23.10 -48.19 53.19
N SER A 10 22.95 -47.58 54.38
CA SER A 10 23.66 -46.36 54.83
C SER A 10 24.93 -46.74 55.61
N PRO A 11 25.95 -45.86 55.79
CA PRO A 11 25.98 -44.96 56.97
C PRO A 11 26.55 -43.56 56.65
N SER A 12 25.85 -42.46 56.98
CA SER A 12 25.95 -41.67 58.23
C SER A 12 27.32 -41.01 58.50
N TYR A 13 27.39 -39.68 58.47
CA TYR A 13 27.52 -38.87 59.68
C TYR A 13 27.17 -37.39 59.41
N SER A 14 26.29 -36.86 60.26
CA SER A 14 25.76 -35.51 60.32
C SER A 14 26.64 -34.59 61.16
N SER A 15 26.58 -33.27 60.90
CA SER A 15 26.22 -32.20 61.85
C SER A 15 26.65 -30.86 61.21
N GLU A 16 25.72 -29.98 60.82
CA GLU A 16 25.24 -28.85 61.65
C GLU A 16 26.36 -27.83 61.93
N LEU A 17 26.25 -26.53 61.72
CA LEU A 17 25.16 -25.58 61.98
C LEU A 17 25.62 -24.27 61.28
N SER A 18 24.77 -23.49 60.60
CA SER A 18 24.31 -22.20 61.13
C SER A 18 23.68 -21.41 59.99
N SER A 19 22.36 -21.19 60.07
CA SER A 19 21.70 -20.05 59.44
C SER A 19 21.50 -18.99 60.53
N PRO A 20 21.66 -17.71 60.19
CA PRO A 20 20.63 -16.79 60.60
C PRO A 20 20.18 -15.88 59.46
N ALA A 21 18.85 -15.78 59.38
CA ALA A 21 18.08 -14.56 59.25
C ALA A 21 18.33 -13.64 58.05
N THR A 22 17.36 -13.70 57.14
CA THR A 22 16.51 -12.55 56.77
C THR A 22 17.23 -11.22 56.49
N GLU A 23 17.59 -10.99 55.23
CA GLU A 23 17.48 -9.66 54.64
C GLU A 23 16.56 -9.71 53.42
N ILE A 24 15.62 -8.78 53.47
CA ILE A 24 14.44 -8.60 52.63
C ILE A 24 14.83 -7.67 51.48
N VAL A 25 14.45 -8.07 50.26
CA VAL A 25 14.00 -7.23 49.14
C VAL A 25 15.01 -6.23 48.56
N GLU A 26 15.33 -6.37 47.27
CA GLU A 26 14.76 -5.48 46.24
C GLU A 26 15.26 -5.85 44.83
N GLY A 27 14.35 -5.85 43.87
CA GLY A 27 14.70 -5.35 42.53
C GLY A 27 15.12 -6.34 41.44
N HIS A 28 14.46 -7.48 41.26
CA HIS A 28 14.26 -7.96 39.88
C HIS A 28 13.14 -7.14 39.24
N ARG A 29 13.45 -5.86 39.00
CA ARG A 29 12.68 -5.02 38.09
C ARG A 29 12.80 -5.69 36.74
N SER A 30 11.68 -6.11 36.17
CA SER A 30 11.59 -6.60 34.79
C SER A 30 12.41 -5.67 33.91
N GLU A 31 13.59 -6.12 33.47
CA GLU A 31 14.35 -5.43 32.43
C GLU A 31 13.48 -5.49 31.19
N VAL A 32 12.72 -4.41 30.97
CA VAL A 32 12.15 -4.10 29.68
C VAL A 32 13.35 -4.12 28.74
N LEU A 33 13.43 -5.14 27.88
CA LEU A 33 14.41 -5.24 26.80
C LEU A 33 14.38 -3.92 26.02
N ALA A 34 15.25 -3.00 26.39
CA ALA A 34 15.33 -1.70 25.78
C ALA A 34 16.05 -1.92 24.45
N PHE A 35 15.25 -2.11 23.40
CA PHE A 35 15.78 -2.22 22.04
C PHE A 35 16.78 -1.08 21.79
N PRO A 36 18.00 -1.37 21.32
CA PRO A 36 18.95 -0.38 20.88
C PRO A 36 18.29 0.66 19.95
N ALA A 37 18.67 1.93 20.06
CA ALA A 37 18.02 3.02 19.32
C ALA A 37 17.98 2.79 17.80
N HIS A 38 19.01 2.16 17.24
CA HIS A 38 19.07 1.82 15.81
C HIS A 38 18.08 0.72 15.41
N GLU A 39 17.79 -0.24 16.29
CA GLU A 39 16.79 -1.28 16.03
C GLU A 39 15.38 -0.70 16.04
N LYS A 40 15.10 0.28 16.92
CA LYS A 40 13.83 1.01 16.91
C LYS A 40 13.62 1.78 15.61
N VAL A 41 14.63 2.50 15.14
CA VAL A 41 14.56 3.24 13.86
C VAL A 41 14.37 2.30 12.69
N ALA A 42 15.10 1.18 12.66
CA ALA A 42 14.94 0.16 11.62
C ALA A 42 13.53 -0.46 11.64
N PHE A 43 13.04 -0.81 12.82
CA PHE A 43 11.69 -1.36 12.99
C PHE A 43 10.63 -0.39 12.47
N GLU A 44 10.72 0.89 12.82
CA GLU A 44 9.79 1.92 12.33
C GLU A 44 9.83 2.07 10.81
N PHE A 45 11.03 2.06 10.23
CA PHE A 45 11.21 2.08 8.79
C PHE A 45 10.54 0.87 8.11
N TYR A 46 10.80 -0.35 8.59
CA TYR A 46 10.21 -1.56 8.03
C TYR A 46 8.70 -1.64 8.27
N ARG A 47 8.20 -1.12 9.39
CA ARG A 47 6.76 -0.99 9.67
C ARG A 47 6.08 -0.11 8.62
N ARG A 48 6.65 1.06 8.32
CA ARG A 48 6.15 1.97 7.27
C ARG A 48 6.20 1.34 5.88
N LEU A 49 7.31 0.67 5.53
CA LEU A 49 7.41 -0.10 4.28
C LEU A 49 6.33 -1.18 4.18
N TYR A 50 6.14 -1.96 5.24
CA TYR A 50 5.16 -3.05 5.25
C TYR A 50 3.74 -2.52 5.07
N VAL A 51 3.36 -1.48 5.82
CA VAL A 51 2.03 -0.86 5.69
C VAL A 51 1.81 -0.31 4.28
N TRP A 52 2.81 0.36 3.71
CA TRP A 52 2.76 0.85 2.34
C TRP A 52 2.42 -0.27 1.35
N TYR A 53 3.19 -1.35 1.36
CA TYR A 53 2.98 -2.46 0.44
C TYR A 53 1.69 -3.21 0.71
N ASP A 54 1.26 -3.31 1.97
CA ASP A 54 -0.02 -3.93 2.32
C ASP A 54 -1.21 -3.19 1.70
N ILE A 55 -1.21 -1.85 1.78
CA ILE A 55 -2.27 -1.02 1.19
C ILE A 55 -2.29 -1.19 -0.34
N LEU A 56 -1.13 -1.11 -0.99
CA LEU A 56 -1.07 -1.22 -2.45
C LEU A 56 -1.42 -2.63 -2.94
N ASN A 57 -1.03 -3.67 -2.22
CA ASN A 57 -1.46 -5.04 -2.52
C ASN A 57 -2.95 -5.21 -2.29
N SER A 58 -3.51 -4.60 -1.24
CA SER A 58 -4.96 -4.61 -0.98
C SER A 58 -5.75 -3.96 -2.11
N ALA A 59 -5.26 -2.83 -2.65
CA ALA A 59 -5.88 -2.16 -3.78
C ALA A 59 -5.73 -2.94 -5.10
N ALA A 60 -4.60 -3.61 -5.31
CA ALA A 60 -4.36 -4.34 -6.55
C ALA A 60 -5.01 -5.74 -6.59
N LEU A 61 -5.01 -6.46 -5.46
CA LEU A 61 -5.37 -7.88 -5.36
C LEU A 61 -6.58 -8.15 -4.46
N GLY A 62 -7.11 -7.12 -3.79
CA GLY A 62 -8.18 -7.24 -2.82
C GLY A 62 -7.67 -7.42 -1.38
N LEU A 63 -8.59 -7.19 -0.43
CA LEU A 63 -8.30 -7.31 1.00
C LEU A 63 -7.94 -8.75 1.39
N GLN A 64 -6.99 -8.86 2.32
CA GLN A 64 -6.66 -10.13 2.93
C GLN A 64 -7.72 -10.53 3.97
N PRO A 65 -7.96 -11.83 4.20
CA PRO A 65 -9.07 -12.33 5.04
C PRO A 65 -8.91 -12.06 6.55
N ASN A 66 -7.98 -11.21 6.98
CA ASN A 66 -7.78 -10.87 8.39
C ASN A 66 -8.61 -9.61 8.74
N PRO A 67 -9.72 -9.76 9.51
CA PRO A 67 -10.63 -8.64 9.80
C PRO A 67 -10.01 -7.57 10.69
N ASN A 68 -8.96 -7.89 11.46
CA ASN A 68 -8.32 -6.94 12.39
C ASN A 68 -7.21 -6.12 11.74
N ARG A 69 -6.71 -6.55 10.57
CA ARG A 69 -5.58 -5.92 9.90
C ARG A 69 -5.94 -4.54 9.37
N THR A 70 -7.01 -4.46 8.59
CA THR A 70 -7.44 -3.22 7.93
C THR A 70 -7.79 -2.10 8.93
N PRO A 71 -8.59 -2.35 9.99
CA PRO A 71 -8.87 -1.33 11.00
C PRO A 71 -7.61 -0.83 11.73
N ALA A 72 -6.68 -1.74 12.05
CA ALA A 72 -5.41 -1.37 12.70
C ALA A 72 -4.56 -0.49 11.79
N THR A 73 -4.44 -0.83 10.50
CA THR A 73 -3.72 -0.01 9.52
C THR A 73 -4.35 1.38 9.35
N LEU A 74 -5.68 1.47 9.32
CA LEU A 74 -6.38 2.76 9.24
C LEU A 74 -6.15 3.63 10.48
N ALA A 75 -6.14 3.04 11.68
CA ALA A 75 -5.84 3.77 12.90
C ALA A 75 -4.44 4.39 12.85
N LEU A 76 -3.42 3.59 12.48
CA LEU A 76 -2.03 4.05 12.38
C LEU A 76 -1.85 5.21 11.39
N LEU A 77 -2.58 5.23 10.28
CA LEU A 77 -2.52 6.31 9.29
C LEU A 77 -3.23 7.59 9.79
N ARG A 78 -4.36 7.44 10.49
CA ARG A 78 -5.16 8.58 10.99
C ARG A 78 -4.50 9.27 12.18
N ASP A 79 -3.79 8.53 13.01
CA ASP A 79 -3.07 9.05 14.16
C ASP A 79 -1.77 9.78 13.76
N GLY A 80 -1.34 9.66 12.49
CA GLY A 80 -0.13 10.28 11.96
C GLY A 80 1.17 9.58 12.38
N ASP A 81 1.06 8.35 12.89
CA ASP A 81 2.20 7.58 13.43
C ASP A 81 3.16 7.08 12.35
N LEU A 82 2.71 7.02 11.09
CA LEU A 82 3.48 6.44 9.99
C LEU A 82 4.26 7.48 9.19
N ASN A 83 3.70 8.66 8.90
CA ASN A 83 4.33 9.70 8.09
C ASN A 83 4.99 9.12 6.83
N LEU A 84 4.19 8.41 6.03
CA LEU A 84 4.61 7.75 4.79
C LEU A 84 5.15 8.76 3.78
N LYS A 85 4.72 10.01 3.84
CA LYS A 85 5.25 11.12 3.04
C LYS A 85 6.76 11.25 3.18
N GLU A 86 7.30 11.06 4.38
CA GLU A 86 8.72 11.22 4.64
C GLU A 86 9.58 10.21 3.84
N ILE A 87 9.10 8.97 3.70
CA ILE A 87 9.83 7.85 3.10
C ILE A 87 9.43 7.62 1.64
N MET A 88 8.13 7.59 1.37
CA MET A 88 7.54 7.21 0.08
C MET A 88 7.09 8.41 -0.74
N GLY A 89 6.93 9.57 -0.10
CA GLY A 89 6.52 10.82 -0.75
C GLY A 89 5.03 11.05 -0.86
N CYS A 90 4.18 10.09 -0.47
CA CYS A 90 2.72 10.23 -0.51
C CYS A 90 2.15 10.49 0.90
N GLU A 91 1.20 11.42 1.00
CA GLU A 91 0.48 11.74 2.23
C GLU A 91 -0.33 10.56 2.81
N ASP A 92 -0.34 10.41 4.14
CA ASP A 92 -1.00 9.31 4.85
C ASP A 92 -2.51 9.26 4.60
N TRP A 93 -3.16 10.42 4.41
CA TRP A 93 -4.59 10.52 4.12
C TRP A 93 -4.94 9.95 2.74
N VAL A 94 -4.03 10.05 1.76
CA VAL A 94 -4.22 9.47 0.42
C VAL A 94 -4.12 7.95 0.52
N MET A 95 -3.11 7.45 1.25
CA MET A 95 -2.94 6.02 1.49
C MET A 95 -4.12 5.42 2.27
N SER A 96 -4.65 6.16 3.25
CA SER A 96 -5.89 5.80 3.95
C SER A 96 -7.07 5.72 2.98
N THR A 97 -7.16 6.66 2.05
CA THR A 97 -8.21 6.67 1.04
C THR A 97 -8.13 5.48 0.10
N ILE A 98 -6.92 5.11 -0.35
CA ILE A 98 -6.71 3.92 -1.19
C ILE A 98 -7.13 2.64 -0.45
N LEU A 99 -6.81 2.54 0.83
CA LEU A 99 -7.25 1.41 1.64
C LEU A 99 -8.79 1.38 1.80
N GLU A 100 -9.43 2.54 2.00
CA GLU A 100 -10.89 2.65 2.05
C GLU A 100 -11.56 2.32 0.71
N ILE A 101 -10.95 2.65 -0.43
CA ILE A 101 -11.41 2.19 -1.75
C ILE A 101 -11.35 0.65 -1.83
N SER A 102 -10.30 0.03 -1.28
CA SER A 102 -10.17 -1.43 -1.23
C SER A 102 -11.26 -2.07 -0.35
N ILE A 103 -11.64 -1.41 0.75
CA ILE A 103 -12.79 -1.80 1.61
C ILE A 103 -14.11 -1.66 0.85
N LEU A 104 -14.27 -0.59 0.07
CA LEU A 104 -15.45 -0.39 -0.77
C LEU A 104 -15.60 -1.50 -1.81
N ASP A 105 -14.49 -1.89 -2.46
CA ASP A 105 -14.49 -2.97 -3.45
C ASP A 105 -14.84 -4.33 -2.82
N ASP A 106 -14.27 -4.64 -1.64
CA ASP A 106 -14.60 -5.86 -0.91
C ASP A 106 -16.08 -5.90 -0.49
N TRP A 107 -16.60 -4.79 0.05
CA TRP A 107 -18.01 -4.65 0.36
C TRP A 107 -18.90 -4.80 -0.88
N LYS A 108 -18.52 -4.19 -2.02
CA LYS A 108 -19.24 -4.34 -3.29
C LYS A 108 -19.31 -5.81 -3.69
N ARG A 109 -18.19 -6.53 -3.61
CA ARG A 109 -18.11 -7.97 -3.92
C ARG A 109 -19.00 -8.81 -3.00
N ASP A 110 -18.98 -8.56 -1.68
CA ASP A 110 -19.87 -9.22 -0.71
C ASP A 110 -21.36 -8.96 -1.02
N MET A 111 -21.74 -7.71 -1.27
CA MET A 111 -23.13 -7.36 -1.62
C MET A 111 -23.60 -7.96 -2.94
N ILE A 112 -22.71 -8.06 -3.94
CA ILE A 112 -23.00 -8.77 -5.19
C ILE A 112 -23.26 -10.26 -4.91
N SER A 113 -22.40 -10.90 -4.10
CA SER A 113 -22.53 -12.33 -3.78
C SER A 113 -23.84 -12.67 -3.05
N ARG A 114 -24.36 -11.72 -2.26
CA ARG A 114 -25.63 -11.82 -1.53
C ARG A 114 -26.84 -11.36 -2.35
N GLY A 115 -26.63 -10.76 -3.52
CA GLY A 115 -27.68 -10.17 -4.35
C GLY A 115 -28.33 -8.92 -3.75
N THR A 116 -27.65 -8.23 -2.83
CA THR A 116 -28.16 -7.08 -2.06
C THR A 116 -27.49 -5.75 -2.42
N LEU A 117 -26.76 -5.68 -3.55
CA LEU A 117 -26.06 -4.47 -3.97
C LEU A 117 -27.05 -3.34 -4.28
N SER A 118 -27.02 -2.30 -3.45
CA SER A 118 -27.69 -1.03 -3.74
C SER A 118 -26.77 -0.12 -4.55
N ARG A 119 -27.16 0.17 -5.80
CA ARG A 119 -26.42 1.13 -6.66
C ARG A 119 -26.35 2.52 -6.06
N ARG A 120 -27.39 2.93 -5.33
CA ARG A 120 -27.43 4.23 -4.63
C ARG A 120 -26.39 4.27 -3.50
N GLU A 121 -26.29 3.21 -2.71
CA GLU A 121 -25.32 3.13 -1.61
C GLU A 121 -23.89 3.08 -2.15
N LEU A 122 -23.66 2.31 -3.22
CA LEU A 122 -22.35 2.28 -3.90
C LEU A 122 -21.93 3.68 -4.38
N SER A 123 -22.84 4.40 -5.05
CA SER A 123 -22.59 5.77 -5.49
C SER A 123 -22.27 6.68 -4.30
N HIS A 124 -23.11 6.67 -3.26
CA HIS A 124 -22.92 7.54 -2.11
C HIS A 124 -21.56 7.34 -1.41
N ARG A 125 -21.13 6.08 -1.23
CA ARG A 125 -19.80 5.78 -0.66
C ARG A 125 -18.66 6.19 -1.56
N ALA A 126 -18.83 6.05 -2.88
CA ALA A 126 -17.83 6.48 -3.84
C ALA A 126 -17.70 8.01 -3.88
N ASP A 127 -18.83 8.72 -3.93
CA ASP A 127 -18.89 10.19 -3.94
C ASP A 127 -18.13 10.78 -2.74
N TYR A 128 -18.29 10.18 -1.55
CA TYR A 128 -17.55 10.59 -0.36
C TYR A 128 -16.02 10.47 -0.51
N LEU A 129 -15.54 9.36 -1.08
CA LEU A 129 -14.11 9.13 -1.28
C LEU A 129 -13.55 10.04 -2.40
N GLU A 130 -14.32 10.23 -3.46
CA GLU A 130 -14.00 11.11 -4.58
C GLU A 130 -13.93 12.58 -4.12
N GLU A 131 -14.91 13.06 -3.37
CA GLU A 131 -14.93 14.42 -2.83
C GLU A 131 -13.71 14.68 -1.95
N ARG A 132 -13.35 13.71 -1.09
CA ARG A 132 -12.15 13.83 -0.24
C ARG A 132 -10.86 13.92 -1.04
N LEU A 133 -10.70 13.09 -2.09
CA LEU A 133 -9.53 13.14 -2.98
C LEU A 133 -9.45 14.47 -3.73
N ASN A 134 -10.57 14.93 -4.30
CA ASN A 134 -10.63 16.19 -5.04
C ASN A 134 -10.42 17.41 -4.14
N ALA A 135 -11.00 17.44 -2.94
CA ALA A 135 -10.79 18.51 -1.98
C ALA A 135 -9.32 18.59 -1.54
N GLY A 136 -8.68 17.46 -1.24
CA GLY A 136 -7.25 17.40 -0.91
C GLY A 136 -6.37 17.86 -2.08
N LEU A 137 -6.70 17.44 -3.30
CA LEU A 137 -5.99 17.89 -4.51
C LEU A 137 -6.11 19.40 -4.72
N ALA A 138 -7.31 19.97 -4.56
CA ALA A 138 -7.54 21.40 -4.68
C ALA A 138 -6.69 22.21 -3.69
N VAL A 139 -6.56 21.73 -2.45
CA VAL A 139 -5.68 22.36 -1.44
C VAL A 139 -4.21 22.31 -1.87
N ILE A 140 -3.73 21.17 -2.39
CA ILE A 140 -2.35 21.02 -2.86
C ILE A 140 -2.09 21.98 -4.02
N LEU A 141 -2.96 22.02 -5.03
CA LEU A 141 -2.81 22.89 -6.20
C LEU A 141 -2.84 24.38 -5.81
N ALA A 142 -3.80 24.80 -4.99
CA ALA A 142 -3.88 26.17 -4.50
C ALA A 142 -2.63 26.57 -3.68
N SER A 143 -2.03 25.62 -2.96
CA SER A 143 -0.79 25.89 -2.22
C SER A 143 0.42 26.15 -3.13
N ARG A 144 0.47 25.51 -4.30
CA ARG A 144 1.54 25.66 -5.30
C ARG A 144 1.45 26.98 -6.06
N GLU A 145 0.25 27.53 -6.22
CA GLU A 145 0.04 28.78 -6.97
C GLU A 145 0.46 30.04 -6.20
N ARG A 146 0.51 29.98 -4.86
CA ARG A 146 0.94 31.10 -4.01
C ARG A 146 2.42 31.40 -4.19
N ASP A 147 2.75 32.64 -4.55
CA ASP A 147 4.12 33.04 -4.88
C ASP A 147 5.09 32.92 -3.69
N ASP A 148 4.65 33.24 -2.47
CA ASP A 148 5.43 33.07 -1.24
C ASP A 148 5.79 31.60 -0.96
N ALA A 149 4.93 30.66 -1.38
CA ALA A 149 5.15 29.23 -1.16
C ALA A 149 6.12 28.62 -2.18
N LYS A 150 6.23 29.20 -3.39
CA LYS A 150 7.17 28.72 -4.42
C LYS A 150 8.63 28.96 -4.03
N GLU A 151 8.91 30.10 -3.42
CA GLU A 151 10.27 30.48 -3.00
C GLU A 151 10.72 29.74 -1.74
N ALA A 152 9.79 29.39 -0.84
CA ALA A 152 10.08 28.69 0.40
C ALA A 152 10.20 27.16 0.25
N MET A 153 9.54 26.57 -0.77
CA MET A 153 9.45 25.11 -0.89
C MET A 153 10.75 24.48 -1.41
N THR A 154 11.23 23.46 -0.71
CA THR A 154 12.40 22.67 -1.10
C THR A 154 12.09 21.78 -2.31
N GLN A 155 13.12 21.34 -3.03
CA GLN A 155 12.92 20.40 -4.14
C GLN A 155 12.30 19.08 -3.66
N ARG A 156 12.69 18.60 -2.48
CA ARG A 156 12.14 17.38 -1.88
C ARG A 156 10.62 17.51 -1.68
N GLU A 157 10.15 18.63 -1.13
CA GLU A 157 8.73 18.86 -0.92
C GLU A 157 7.95 18.95 -2.24
N ARG A 158 8.53 19.56 -3.28
CA ARG A 158 7.96 19.55 -4.64
C ARG A 158 7.79 18.14 -5.16
N ASP A 159 8.82 17.30 -5.02
CA ASP A 159 8.78 15.92 -5.50
C ASP A 159 7.74 15.09 -4.72
N GLN A 160 7.66 15.26 -3.39
CA GLN A 160 6.65 14.62 -2.55
C GLN A 160 5.22 15.07 -2.92
N GLN A 161 5.01 16.36 -3.19
CA GLN A 161 3.71 16.84 -3.70
C GLN A 161 3.36 16.17 -5.03
N THR A 162 4.29 16.11 -5.97
CA THR A 162 4.07 15.43 -7.26
C THR A 162 3.74 13.95 -7.07
N VAL A 163 4.44 13.23 -6.18
CA VAL A 163 4.10 11.84 -5.83
C VAL A 163 2.68 11.75 -5.27
N THR A 164 2.33 12.63 -4.33
CA THR A 164 0.98 12.66 -3.75
C THR A 164 -0.09 12.92 -4.81
N GLU A 165 0.13 13.86 -5.74
CA GLU A 165 -0.78 14.13 -6.85
C GLU A 165 -0.97 12.90 -7.77
N ILE A 166 0.11 12.16 -8.06
CA ILE A 166 0.06 10.90 -8.82
C ILE A 166 -0.81 9.86 -8.12
N PHE A 167 -0.60 9.69 -6.81
CA PHE A 167 -1.39 8.74 -6.02
C PHE A 167 -2.87 9.14 -5.94
N ILE A 168 -3.18 10.44 -5.84
CA ILE A 168 -4.57 10.92 -5.89
C ILE A 168 -5.22 10.59 -7.23
N GLY A 169 -4.55 10.93 -8.35
CA GLY A 169 -5.08 10.66 -9.68
C GLY A 169 -5.35 9.18 -9.92
N CYS A 170 -4.43 8.32 -9.51
CA CYS A 170 -4.59 6.87 -9.65
C CYS A 170 -5.58 6.27 -8.63
N ALA A 171 -5.74 6.87 -7.45
CA ALA A 171 -6.81 6.51 -6.52
C ALA A 171 -8.19 6.81 -7.09
N LEU A 172 -8.37 7.96 -7.74
CA LEU A 172 -9.59 8.29 -8.48
C LEU A 172 -9.84 7.28 -9.61
N THR A 173 -8.83 6.98 -10.42
CA THR A 173 -8.93 5.95 -11.47
C THR A 173 -9.36 4.60 -10.90
N HIS A 174 -8.74 4.16 -9.80
CA HIS A 174 -9.10 2.91 -9.14
C HIS A 174 -10.53 2.93 -8.59
N LEU A 175 -10.96 4.03 -7.98
CA LEU A 175 -12.33 4.23 -7.50
C LEU A 175 -13.36 4.12 -8.65
N TYR A 176 -13.10 4.77 -9.79
CA TYR A 176 -13.97 4.68 -10.96
C TYR A 176 -14.07 3.24 -11.49
N VAL A 177 -12.97 2.49 -11.47
CA VAL A 177 -13.01 1.05 -11.80
C VAL A 177 -13.82 0.27 -10.77
N VAL A 178 -13.68 0.55 -9.48
CA VAL A 178 -14.48 -0.10 -8.42
C VAL A 178 -15.98 0.19 -8.60
N VAL A 179 -16.37 1.38 -9.05
CA VAL A 179 -17.79 1.72 -9.23
C VAL A 179 -18.33 1.20 -10.56
N SER A 180 -17.69 1.59 -11.66
CA SER A 180 -18.18 1.43 -13.03
C SER A 180 -17.68 0.16 -13.72
N GLY A 181 -16.61 -0.46 -13.22
CA GLY A 181 -15.93 -1.59 -13.86
C GLY A 181 -14.73 -1.14 -14.70
N PHE A 182 -14.01 -2.11 -15.25
CA PHE A 182 -12.80 -1.86 -16.04
C PHE A 182 -13.14 -1.43 -17.48
N PHE A 183 -13.51 -0.15 -17.64
CA PHE A 183 -13.89 0.43 -18.93
C PHE A 183 -13.02 1.65 -19.29
N PRO A 184 -11.88 1.46 -19.96
CA PRO A 184 -10.97 2.54 -20.37
C PRO A 184 -11.62 3.68 -21.18
N GLY A 185 -12.74 3.39 -21.85
CA GLY A 185 -13.47 4.36 -22.67
C GLY A 185 -14.26 5.40 -21.86
N LEU A 186 -14.47 5.20 -20.55
CA LEU A 186 -15.21 6.15 -19.72
C LEU A 186 -14.45 7.49 -19.59
N PRO A 187 -15.10 8.65 -19.80
CA PRO A 187 -14.46 9.97 -19.75
C PRO A 187 -13.70 10.24 -18.45
N GLU A 188 -14.29 9.89 -17.30
CA GLU A 188 -13.70 10.06 -15.97
C GLU A 188 -12.42 9.22 -15.78
N ILE A 189 -12.38 8.02 -16.35
CA ILE A 189 -11.19 7.16 -16.36
C ILE A 189 -10.13 7.76 -17.29
N GLN A 190 -10.50 8.16 -18.51
CA GLN A 190 -9.54 8.76 -19.45
C GLN A 190 -8.92 10.04 -18.87
N GLN A 191 -9.72 10.90 -18.25
CA GLN A 191 -9.25 12.14 -17.66
C GLN A 191 -8.29 11.88 -16.49
N SER A 192 -8.64 10.98 -15.57
CA SER A 192 -7.77 10.64 -14.42
C SER A 192 -6.48 9.94 -14.85
N VAL A 193 -6.52 9.08 -15.88
CA VAL A 193 -5.33 8.43 -16.46
C VAL A 193 -4.39 9.46 -17.09
N ARG A 194 -4.91 10.37 -17.93
CA ARG A 194 -4.09 11.40 -18.58
C ARG A 194 -3.48 12.38 -17.58
N TRP A 195 -4.27 12.82 -16.60
CA TRP A 195 -3.81 13.66 -15.51
C TRP A 195 -2.66 13.03 -14.72
N SER A 196 -2.78 11.72 -14.43
CA SER A 196 -1.75 10.95 -13.74
C SER A 196 -0.51 10.76 -14.60
N LEU A 197 -0.68 10.50 -15.90
CA LEU A 197 0.42 10.34 -16.86
C LEU A 197 1.27 11.60 -16.97
N GLU A 198 0.67 12.78 -17.09
CA GLU A 198 1.40 14.06 -17.16
C GLU A 198 2.30 14.27 -15.93
N ARG A 199 1.85 13.82 -14.75
CA ARG A 199 2.63 13.93 -13.51
C ARG A 199 3.71 12.87 -13.40
N LEU A 200 3.42 11.65 -13.87
CA LEU A 200 4.42 10.59 -13.99
C LEU A 200 5.55 11.00 -14.92
N GLU A 201 5.25 11.69 -16.03
CA GLU A 201 6.25 12.24 -16.96
C GLU A 201 7.11 13.34 -16.34
N ALA A 202 6.54 14.13 -15.41
CA ALA A 202 7.25 15.18 -14.69
C ALA A 202 8.02 14.68 -13.46
N LEU A 203 7.89 13.39 -13.11
CA LEU A 203 8.47 12.84 -11.88
C LEU A 203 9.97 12.58 -12.06
N PRO A 204 10.83 12.97 -11.09
CA PRO A 204 12.25 12.62 -11.15
C PRO A 204 12.47 11.10 -11.11
N GLU A 205 13.47 10.61 -11.85
CA GLU A 205 13.77 9.17 -11.96
C GLU A 205 13.91 8.45 -10.62
N LEU A 206 14.43 9.15 -9.60
CA LEU A 206 14.58 8.63 -8.24
C LEU A 206 13.26 8.20 -7.60
N PHE A 207 12.13 8.82 -7.95
CA PHE A 207 10.82 8.51 -7.35
C PHE A 207 10.02 7.47 -8.13
N ILE A 208 10.44 7.10 -9.34
CA ILE A 208 9.73 6.12 -10.19
C ILE A 208 9.52 4.78 -9.45
N ARG A 209 10.48 4.37 -8.61
CA ARG A 209 10.40 3.14 -7.81
C ARG A 209 9.25 3.11 -6.79
N PHE A 210 8.72 4.27 -6.41
CA PHE A 210 7.63 4.38 -5.42
C PHE A 210 6.26 4.46 -6.08
N VAL A 211 6.21 4.69 -7.39
CA VAL A 211 4.96 4.86 -8.16
C VAL A 211 4.63 3.65 -9.04
N ASN A 212 5.10 2.45 -8.67
CA ASN A 212 4.76 1.20 -9.39
C ASN A 212 3.25 0.95 -9.42
N TRP A 213 2.54 1.10 -8.29
CA TRP A 213 1.08 0.92 -8.26
C TRP A 213 0.35 1.96 -9.11
N PRO A 214 0.62 3.27 -8.97
CA PRO A 214 0.07 4.29 -9.87
C PRO A 214 0.33 4.00 -11.35
N LEU A 215 1.57 3.63 -11.70
CA LEU A 215 1.95 3.27 -13.06
C LEU A 215 1.12 2.10 -13.58
N CYS A 216 0.94 1.05 -12.76
CA CYS A 216 0.13 -0.11 -13.11
C CYS A 216 -1.34 0.27 -13.36
N VAL A 217 -1.96 1.00 -12.42
CA VAL A 217 -3.39 1.36 -12.50
C VAL A 217 -3.65 2.24 -13.72
N ALA A 218 -2.92 3.34 -13.87
CA ALA A 218 -3.13 4.26 -14.98
C ALA A 218 -2.71 3.62 -16.31
N GLY A 219 -1.57 2.93 -16.35
CA GLY A 219 -1.06 2.28 -17.55
C GLY A 219 -1.98 1.18 -18.06
N CYS A 220 -2.53 0.34 -17.17
CA CYS A 220 -3.47 -0.70 -17.59
C CYS A 220 -4.74 -0.12 -18.21
N LEU A 221 -5.16 1.09 -17.85
CA LEU A 221 -6.34 1.76 -18.42
C LEU A 221 -6.00 2.72 -19.59
N ALA A 222 -4.74 2.83 -19.99
CA ALA A 222 -4.32 3.70 -21.08
C ALA A 222 -4.91 3.28 -22.44
N LEU A 223 -5.46 4.24 -23.18
CA LEU A 223 -5.87 4.06 -24.56
C LEU A 223 -4.68 4.05 -25.50
N LYS A 224 -4.87 3.57 -26.74
CA LYS A 224 -3.81 3.38 -27.75
C LYS A 224 -2.94 4.62 -27.95
N GLU A 225 -3.55 5.79 -27.91
CA GLU A 225 -2.88 7.10 -28.05
C GLU A 225 -1.82 7.37 -26.97
N ASP A 226 -2.08 6.92 -25.74
CA ASP A 226 -1.23 7.18 -24.57
C ASP A 226 -0.23 6.04 -24.28
N GLN A 227 -0.36 4.87 -24.93
CA GLN A 227 0.49 3.70 -24.67
C GLN A 227 1.99 3.97 -24.89
N ALA A 228 2.33 4.73 -25.94
CA ALA A 228 3.72 5.07 -26.24
C ALA A 228 4.36 5.92 -25.14
N ARG A 229 3.57 6.82 -24.54
CA ARG A 229 3.98 7.68 -23.43
C ARG A 229 4.28 6.85 -22.17
N PHE A 230 3.41 5.89 -21.84
CA PHE A 230 3.66 4.97 -20.73
C PHE A 230 4.91 4.11 -20.93
N ARG A 231 5.20 3.65 -22.16
CA ARG A 231 6.46 2.94 -22.45
C ARG A 231 7.69 3.82 -22.22
N ALA A 232 7.60 5.10 -22.58
CA ALA A 232 8.70 6.05 -22.43
C ALA A 232 9.06 6.35 -20.96
N LEU A 233 8.15 6.11 -20.01
CA LEU A 233 8.42 6.26 -18.58
C LEU A 233 9.40 5.21 -18.03
N VAL A 234 9.64 4.12 -18.77
CA VAL A 234 10.55 3.06 -18.35
C VAL A 234 11.88 3.23 -19.08
N PRO A 235 12.96 3.66 -18.39
CA PRO A 235 14.23 3.93 -19.04
C PRO A 235 14.84 2.64 -19.65
N PRO A 236 15.55 2.75 -20.78
CA PRO A 236 16.29 1.64 -21.36
C PRO A 236 17.39 1.16 -20.40
N MET A 237 17.68 -0.14 -20.43
CA MET A 237 18.59 -0.82 -19.49
C MET A 237 19.97 -0.14 -19.43
N SER A 238 20.18 0.69 -18.40
CA SER A 238 21.51 0.85 -17.82
C SER A 238 21.58 -0.10 -16.63
N LEU A 239 22.68 -0.82 -16.49
CA LEU A 239 22.88 -1.89 -15.53
C LEU A 239 22.84 -1.32 -14.09
N GLY A 240 21.65 -1.13 -13.53
CA GLY A 240 21.38 -0.58 -12.21
C GLY A 240 20.55 -1.54 -11.34
N PRO A 241 20.60 -1.41 -10.00
CA PRO A 241 20.05 -2.40 -9.07
C PRO A 241 18.53 -2.55 -9.16
N HIS A 242 18.01 -3.54 -8.42
CA HIS A 242 16.63 -4.04 -8.28
C HIS A 242 15.42 -3.14 -8.63
N PRO A 243 15.36 -1.82 -8.33
CA PRO A 243 14.16 -1.00 -8.60
C PRO A 243 13.70 -0.96 -10.06
N LEU A 244 14.62 -1.02 -11.04
CA LEU A 244 14.28 -1.02 -12.46
C LEU A 244 13.57 -2.33 -12.90
N ILE A 245 13.79 -3.42 -12.17
CA ILE A 245 13.13 -4.72 -12.45
C ILE A 245 11.63 -4.61 -12.16
N MET A 246 11.23 -3.90 -11.10
CA MET A 246 9.82 -3.79 -10.71
C MET A 246 9.02 -2.92 -11.67
N ILE A 247 9.59 -1.81 -12.11
CA ILE A 247 8.97 -0.91 -13.09
C ILE A 247 8.82 -1.64 -14.43
N ARG A 248 9.82 -2.43 -14.83
CA ARG A 248 9.73 -3.26 -16.04
C ARG A 248 8.65 -4.33 -15.93
N ARG A 249 8.58 -5.07 -14.82
CA ARG A 249 7.51 -6.04 -14.58
C ARG A 249 6.12 -5.38 -14.61
N THR A 250 6.03 -4.16 -14.08
CA THR A 250 4.81 -3.35 -14.15
C THR A 250 4.46 -3.04 -15.60
N LEU A 251 5.43 -2.64 -16.43
CA LEU A 251 5.21 -2.43 -17.86
C LEU A 251 4.77 -3.72 -18.58
N GLU A 252 5.35 -4.87 -18.24
CA GLU A 252 4.93 -6.17 -18.80
C GLU A 252 3.47 -6.49 -18.47
N VAL A 253 3.01 -6.21 -17.24
CA VAL A 253 1.59 -6.32 -16.85
C VAL A 253 0.71 -5.36 -17.67
N ILE A 254 1.15 -4.11 -17.80
CA ILE A 254 0.46 -3.07 -18.57
C ILE A 254 0.30 -3.50 -20.04
N GLU A 255 1.38 -3.90 -20.70
CA GLU A 255 1.35 -4.33 -22.10
C GLU A 255 0.52 -5.61 -22.29
N LYS A 256 0.56 -6.52 -21.31
CA LYS A 256 -0.30 -7.69 -21.31
C LYS A 256 -1.78 -7.27 -21.26
N SER A 257 -2.15 -6.32 -20.40
CA SER A 257 -3.53 -5.81 -20.33
C SER A 257 -3.99 -5.21 -21.67
N TRP A 258 -3.10 -4.50 -22.38
CA TRP A 258 -3.39 -3.92 -23.70
C TRP A 258 -3.60 -4.99 -24.77
N SER A 259 -2.77 -6.05 -24.74
CA SER A 259 -2.90 -7.17 -25.67
C SER A 259 -4.23 -7.90 -25.48
N LEU A 260 -4.65 -8.13 -24.23
CA LEU A 260 -5.90 -8.81 -23.89
C LEU A 260 -7.12 -8.02 -24.38
N ARG A 261 -7.10 -6.68 -24.25
CA ARG A 261 -8.16 -5.81 -24.79
C ARG A 261 -8.35 -5.95 -26.29
N THR A 262 -7.26 -6.05 -27.03
CA THR A 262 -7.31 -6.09 -28.50
C THR A 262 -7.98 -7.37 -29.01
N SER A 263 -8.05 -8.41 -28.18
CA SER A 263 -8.71 -9.69 -28.48
C SER A 263 -10.14 -9.81 -27.93
N GLN A 264 -10.64 -8.80 -27.20
CA GLN A 264 -11.99 -8.80 -26.62
C GLN A 264 -12.95 -7.91 -27.44
N GLU A 265 -14.25 -8.22 -27.38
CA GLU A 265 -15.29 -7.34 -27.94
C GLU A 265 -15.32 -5.99 -27.21
N GLU A 266 -15.55 -4.91 -27.95
CA GLU A 266 -15.48 -3.52 -27.48
C GLU A 266 -16.50 -3.17 -26.36
N SER A 267 -17.51 -4.02 -26.16
CA SER A 267 -18.57 -3.88 -25.15
C SER A 267 -18.34 -4.70 -23.87
N ALA A 268 -17.32 -5.57 -23.82
CA ALA A 268 -17.02 -6.39 -22.65
C ALA A 268 -16.11 -5.65 -21.66
N GLU A 269 -16.27 -5.93 -20.36
CA GLU A 269 -15.34 -5.46 -19.34
C GLU A 269 -13.93 -5.95 -19.70
N THR A 270 -12.99 -5.01 -19.82
CA THR A 270 -11.61 -5.32 -20.19
C THR A 270 -10.97 -6.18 -19.10
N CYS A 271 -10.06 -7.07 -19.49
CA CYS A 271 -9.20 -7.78 -18.53
C CYS A 271 -8.52 -6.83 -17.53
N SER A 272 -8.89 -6.95 -16.25
CA SER A 272 -8.27 -6.24 -15.12
C SER A 272 -6.76 -6.53 -15.01
N TRP A 273 -6.01 -5.61 -14.39
CA TRP A 273 -4.60 -5.82 -14.06
C TRP A 273 -4.38 -7.12 -13.27
N THR A 274 -5.34 -7.53 -12.43
CA THR A 274 -5.27 -8.80 -11.67
C THR A 274 -5.22 -10.01 -12.60
N ILE A 275 -5.97 -10.00 -13.71
CA ILE A 275 -5.97 -11.09 -14.70
C ILE A 275 -4.65 -11.10 -15.47
N ALA A 276 -4.15 -9.91 -15.84
CA ALA A 276 -2.85 -9.79 -16.51
C ALA A 276 -1.71 -10.32 -15.63
N MET A 277 -1.74 -10.02 -14.33
CA MET A 277 -0.80 -10.54 -13.33
C MET A 277 -0.87 -12.07 -13.18
N GLU A 278 -2.08 -12.62 -13.08
CA GLU A 278 -2.28 -14.06 -12.96
C GLU A 278 -1.71 -14.80 -14.17
N LEU A 279 -1.96 -14.29 -15.39
CA LEU A 279 -1.44 -14.87 -16.63
C LEU A 279 0.07 -14.76 -16.78
N LEU A 280 0.70 -13.77 -16.13
CA LEU A 280 2.15 -13.62 -16.08
C LEU A 280 2.79 -14.41 -14.93
N GLY A 281 1.99 -15.08 -14.09
CA GLY A 281 2.45 -15.79 -12.90
C GLY A 281 2.99 -14.87 -11.81
N THR A 282 2.67 -13.57 -11.85
CA THR A 282 3.13 -12.57 -10.88
C THR A 282 2.09 -12.41 -9.77
N ARG A 283 2.32 -13.02 -8.60
CA ARG A 283 1.42 -12.87 -7.43
C ARG A 283 1.69 -11.64 -6.58
N TYR A 284 2.80 -10.94 -6.83
CA TYR A 284 3.21 -9.76 -6.08
C TYR A 284 3.73 -8.72 -7.07
N LEU A 285 2.95 -7.65 -7.29
CA LEU A 285 3.37 -6.53 -8.14
C LEU A 285 4.39 -5.62 -7.43
N PHE A 286 4.52 -5.73 -6.10
CA PHE A 286 5.18 -4.71 -5.28
C PHE A 286 6.25 -5.24 -4.30
N TYR A 287 6.72 -6.49 -4.44
CA TYR A 287 7.83 -7.04 -3.64
C TYR A 287 9.03 -7.42 -4.52
#